data_AF-A0A2B2L3K3-F1
#
_entry.id   AF-A0A2B2L3K3-F1
#
_cell.length_a   1.000
_cell.length_b   1.000
_cell.length_c   1.000
_cell.angle_alpha   90.00
_cell.angle_beta   90.00
_cell.angle_gamma   90.00
#
_symmetry.space_group_name_H-M   'P 1'
#
loop_
_entity.id
_entity.type
_entity.pdbx_description
1 polymer ?
#
loop_
_entity_poly.entity_id
_entity_poly.type
_entity_poly.pdbx_seq_one_letter_code
_entity_poly.pdbx_strand_id
1 'polypeptide(L)'
;MKKIISYAVVIAIFIGIGLGVKRYVQGPGQPVDGILVSGTAAEVEKVKQEFKDDTKQSIDYKVKYVTTIRKTQLSEEDKKQNDTNEEFEINTKEYAVINSSTAVKLFNKGLLRARKDPNSASTISEMVKDKNKVSSDQNLLFSLVFYNSTGDNPTVENFENNQLNLNGKMVSAQYVKQQIWIGYEPMDLVILKDQDYNAIPESESIMKLIQFKKRNFDYKNKQEVAKVLKELNKTSPISEKKINFVEVQD
;
A
#
# COMPACT_ATOMS: atom_id res chain seq x y z
N MET A 1 -25.39 11.23 49.04
CA MET A 1 -25.25 10.03 48.17
C MET A 1 -25.84 10.21 46.76
N LYS A 2 -27.06 10.75 46.56
CA LYS A 2 -27.65 10.92 45.21
C LYS A 2 -26.87 11.84 44.24
N LYS A 3 -26.18 12.88 44.73
CA LYS A 3 -25.38 13.80 43.89
C LYS A 3 -24.06 13.22 43.38
N ILE A 4 -23.45 12.30 44.13
CA ILE A 4 -22.15 11.69 43.75
C ILE A 4 -22.34 10.66 42.63
N ILE A 5 -23.45 9.92 42.66
CA ILE A 5 -23.83 8.95 41.62
C ILE A 5 -24.12 9.66 40.29
N SER A 6 -24.75 10.85 40.31
CA SER A 6 -25.04 11.57 39.06
C SER A 6 -23.79 12.13 38.38
N TYR A 7 -22.79 12.58 39.15
CA TYR A 7 -21.50 13.01 38.58
C TYR A 7 -20.73 11.84 37.94
N ALA A 8 -20.75 10.65 38.56
CA ALA A 8 -20.10 9.47 38.00
C ALA A 8 -20.72 9.04 36.66
N VAL A 9 -22.05 9.08 36.55
CA VAL A 9 -22.77 8.74 35.30
C VAL A 9 -22.47 9.75 34.19
N VAL A 10 -22.42 11.05 34.49
CA VAL A 10 -22.11 12.08 33.50
C VAL A 10 -20.66 11.97 33.00
N ILE A 11 -19.69 11.75 33.90
CA ILE A 11 -18.28 11.54 33.53
C ILE A 11 -18.13 10.28 32.67
N ALA A 12 -18.81 9.19 33.00
CA ALA A 12 -18.80 7.96 32.20
C ALA A 12 -19.36 8.17 30.78
N ILE A 13 -20.43 8.96 30.63
CA ILE A 13 -20.99 9.32 29.32
C ILE A 13 -20.01 10.16 28.51
N PHE A 14 -19.37 11.18 29.12
CA PHE A 14 -18.38 12.00 28.41
C PHE A 14 -17.12 11.21 28.02
N ILE A 15 -16.67 10.26 28.85
CA ILE A 15 -15.58 9.35 28.50
C ILE A 15 -16.01 8.41 27.35
N GLY A 16 -17.25 7.89 27.40
CA GLY A 16 -17.81 7.05 26.34
C GLY A 16 -17.92 7.77 25.00
N ILE A 17 -18.38 9.03 25.00
CA ILE A 17 -18.45 9.88 23.80
C ILE A 17 -17.04 10.25 23.33
N GLY A 18 -16.11 10.60 24.22
CA GLY A 18 -14.73 10.92 23.86
C GLY A 18 -13.97 9.75 23.23
N LEU A 19 -14.16 8.53 23.75
CA LEU A 19 -13.60 7.31 23.16
C LEU A 19 -14.29 6.95 21.85
N GLY A 20 -15.61 7.15 21.74
CA GLY A 20 -16.39 6.94 20.52
C GLY A 20 -15.96 7.87 19.38
N VAL A 21 -15.81 9.17 19.66
CA VAL A 21 -15.34 10.17 18.69
C VAL A 21 -13.89 9.89 18.27
N LYS A 22 -12.99 9.52 19.20
CA LYS A 22 -11.62 9.13 18.84
C LYS A 22 -11.58 7.91 17.92
N ARG A 23 -12.40 6.88 18.16
CA ARG A 23 -12.51 5.70 17.27
C ARG A 23 -13.17 6.01 15.93
N TYR A 24 -14.17 6.88 15.91
CA TYR A 24 -14.85 7.31 14.70
C TYR A 24 -13.95 8.15 13.80
N VAL A 25 -13.16 9.05 14.38
CA VAL A 25 -12.23 9.93 13.65
C VAL A 25 -10.94 9.20 13.26
N GLN A 26 -10.40 8.32 14.10
CA GLN A 26 -9.13 7.65 13.83
C GLN A 26 -9.29 6.31 13.11
N GLY A 27 -10.47 5.68 13.10
CA GLY A 27 -10.69 4.33 12.56
C GLY A 27 -10.15 3.20 13.46
N PRO A 28 -10.28 1.92 13.07
CA PRO A 28 -9.81 0.78 13.88
C PRO A 28 -8.29 0.77 14.00
N GLY A 29 -7.75 0.23 15.10
CA GLY A 29 -6.30 0.13 15.28
C GLY A 29 -5.63 -0.71 14.20
N GLN A 30 -4.38 -0.38 13.88
CA GLN A 30 -3.57 -1.07 12.88
C GLN A 30 -2.29 -1.56 13.56
N PRO A 31 -2.29 -2.75 14.19
CA PRO A 31 -1.12 -3.23 14.92
C PRO A 31 0.07 -3.41 13.99
N VAL A 32 1.26 -3.14 14.49
CA VAL A 32 2.53 -3.23 13.76
C VAL A 32 3.47 -4.06 14.58
N ASP A 33 3.92 -5.16 14.00
CA ASP A 33 5.00 -6.00 14.53
C ASP A 33 6.09 -6.24 13.47
N GLY A 34 6.07 -5.52 12.35
CA GLY A 34 7.12 -5.61 11.35
C GLY A 34 7.15 -4.45 10.36
N ILE A 35 8.21 -4.44 9.56
CA ILE A 35 8.40 -3.54 8.43
C ILE A 35 8.76 -4.31 7.16
N LEU A 36 8.33 -3.76 6.03
CA LEU A 36 8.78 -4.12 4.70
C LEU A 36 9.66 -2.99 4.18
N VAL A 37 10.86 -3.34 3.70
CA VAL A 37 11.81 -2.38 3.16
C VAL A 37 12.30 -2.85 1.81
N SER A 38 12.10 -2.00 0.80
CA SER A 38 12.48 -2.29 -0.58
C SER A 38 13.73 -1.54 -1.01
N GLY A 39 14.66 -2.24 -1.67
CA GLY A 39 15.87 -1.63 -2.19
C GLY A 39 16.81 -2.63 -2.85
N THR A 40 18.04 -2.18 -3.05
CA THR A 40 19.17 -3.02 -3.42
C THR A 40 19.53 -3.97 -2.27
N ALA A 41 20.23 -5.06 -2.59
CA ALA A 41 20.71 -6.02 -1.59
C ALA A 41 21.54 -5.36 -0.47
N ALA A 42 22.37 -4.37 -0.82
CA ALA A 42 23.19 -3.66 0.14
C ALA A 42 22.35 -2.80 1.10
N GLU A 43 21.34 -2.10 0.59
CA GLU A 43 20.45 -1.26 1.41
C GLU A 43 19.63 -2.10 2.39
N VAL A 44 19.00 -3.18 1.92
CA VAL A 44 18.16 -4.02 2.78
C VAL A 44 18.97 -4.82 3.79
N GLU A 45 20.22 -5.19 3.49
CA GLU A 45 21.09 -5.86 4.46
C GLU A 45 21.55 -4.89 5.55
N LYS A 46 21.87 -3.63 5.22
CA LYS A 46 22.17 -2.60 6.24
C LYS A 46 21.01 -2.43 7.21
N VAL A 47 19.78 -2.37 6.70
CA VAL A 47 18.59 -2.28 7.55
C VAL A 47 18.42 -3.53 8.42
N LYS A 48 18.60 -4.72 7.86
CA LYS A 48 18.55 -5.96 8.65
C LYS A 48 19.57 -5.96 9.79
N GLN A 49 20.78 -5.43 9.55
CA GLN A 49 21.80 -5.32 10.60
C GLN A 49 21.43 -4.31 11.68
N GLU A 50 20.78 -3.19 11.33
CA GLU A 50 20.25 -2.22 12.30
C GLU A 50 19.26 -2.87 13.29
N PHE A 51 18.36 -3.71 12.78
CA PHE A 51 17.31 -4.35 13.59
C PHE A 51 17.66 -5.75 14.09
N LYS A 52 18.91 -6.22 13.95
CA LYS A 52 19.28 -7.63 14.21
C LYS A 52 18.90 -8.12 15.62
N ASP A 53 19.07 -7.27 16.64
CA ASP A 53 18.82 -7.61 18.05
C ASP A 53 17.31 -7.61 18.41
N ASP A 54 16.49 -7.09 17.50
CA ASP A 54 15.04 -7.02 17.60
C ASP A 54 14.36 -7.70 16.41
N THR A 55 15.04 -8.59 15.69
CA THR A 55 14.46 -9.36 14.59
C THR A 55 14.02 -10.74 15.07
N LYS A 56 12.72 -11.04 14.92
CA LYS A 56 12.16 -12.39 15.11
C LYS A 56 12.40 -13.26 13.88
N GLN A 57 12.08 -12.74 12.70
CA GLN A 57 12.35 -13.37 11.41
C GLN A 57 12.55 -12.31 10.33
N SER A 58 13.22 -12.71 9.25
CA SER A 58 13.35 -11.89 8.05
C SER A 58 13.13 -12.76 6.81
N ILE A 59 12.40 -12.23 5.83
CA ILE A 59 12.00 -12.94 4.61
C ILE A 59 12.17 -11.99 3.43
N ASP A 60 12.71 -12.50 2.33
CA ASP A 60 12.92 -11.73 1.11
C ASP A 60 11.86 -12.05 0.06
N TYR A 61 11.34 -11.00 -0.55
CA TYR A 61 10.40 -11.05 -1.66
C TYR A 61 10.99 -10.31 -2.86
N LYS A 62 10.64 -10.78 -4.05
CA LYS A 62 11.00 -10.13 -5.31
C LYS A 62 9.86 -9.25 -5.77
N VAL A 63 10.18 -8.00 -6.10
CA VAL A 63 9.21 -7.02 -6.62
C VAL A 63 9.88 -6.18 -7.69
N LYS A 64 9.12 -5.80 -8.72
CA LYS A 64 9.51 -4.78 -9.70
C LYS A 64 8.67 -3.54 -9.45
N TYR A 65 9.31 -2.40 -9.29
CA TYR A 65 8.63 -1.11 -9.23
C TYR A 65 8.60 -0.53 -10.63
N VAL A 66 7.42 -0.51 -11.24
CA VAL A 66 7.24 -0.10 -12.64
C VAL A 66 6.56 1.24 -12.69
N THR A 67 7.25 2.23 -13.24
CA THR A 67 6.72 3.58 -13.44
C THR A 67 6.27 3.73 -14.88
N THR A 68 5.00 4.01 -15.08
CA THR A 68 4.41 4.29 -16.39
C THR A 68 4.12 5.78 -16.50
N ILE A 69 4.53 6.38 -17.61
CA ILE A 69 4.34 7.80 -17.90
C ILE A 69 3.35 7.91 -19.05
N ARG A 70 2.22 8.57 -18.82
CA ARG A 70 1.25 8.94 -19.87
C ARG A 70 1.41 10.43 -20.17
N LYS A 71 1.58 10.74 -21.46
CA LYS A 71 1.57 12.11 -21.96
C LYS A 71 0.26 12.34 -22.70
N THR A 72 -0.55 13.26 -22.23
CA THR A 72 -1.78 13.67 -22.91
C THR A 72 -1.56 15.07 -23.47
N GLN A 73 -1.80 15.26 -24.77
CA GLN A 73 -1.69 16.58 -25.36
C GLN A 73 -2.79 17.48 -24.80
N LEU A 74 -2.41 18.65 -24.28
CA LEU A 74 -3.37 19.61 -23.75
C LEU A 74 -4.04 20.38 -24.90
N SER A 75 -5.36 20.54 -24.81
CA SER A 75 -6.09 21.42 -25.70
C SER A 75 -5.80 22.88 -25.38
N GLU A 76 -6.05 23.80 -26.31
CA GLU A 76 -5.92 25.24 -26.06
C GLU A 76 -6.89 25.74 -24.97
N GLU A 77 -8.00 25.04 -24.77
CA GLU A 77 -8.96 25.34 -23.70
C GLU A 77 -8.41 24.92 -22.33
N ASP A 78 -7.82 23.72 -22.23
CA ASP A 78 -7.18 23.24 -20.99
C ASP A 78 -5.98 24.11 -20.59
N LYS A 79 -5.17 24.53 -21.56
CA LYS A 79 -4.04 25.45 -21.32
C LYS A 79 -4.50 26.78 -20.74
N LYS A 80 -5.60 27.34 -21.27
CA LYS A 80 -6.19 28.59 -20.76
C LYS A 80 -6.81 28.41 -19.38
N GLN A 81 -7.53 27.31 -19.15
CA GLN A 81 -8.18 27.04 -17.88
C GLN A 81 -7.18 26.83 -16.74
N ASN A 82 -6.07 26.14 -17.02
CA ASN A 82 -5.04 25.83 -16.05
C ASN A 82 -3.89 26.86 -16.02
N ASP A 83 -3.99 27.94 -16.80
CA ASP A 83 -2.98 29.00 -16.94
C ASP A 83 -1.55 28.44 -17.15
N THR A 84 -1.44 27.50 -18.10
CA THR A 84 -0.18 26.80 -18.40
C THR A 84 0.17 26.87 -19.88
N ASN A 85 1.45 27.03 -20.17
CA ASN A 85 2.01 26.94 -21.52
C ASN A 85 2.53 25.54 -21.85
N GLU A 86 2.32 24.55 -20.97
CA GLU A 86 2.73 23.17 -21.23
C GLU A 86 1.95 22.59 -22.41
N GLU A 87 2.65 21.86 -23.28
CA GLU A 87 2.03 21.18 -24.43
C GLU A 87 1.36 19.86 -24.03
N PHE A 88 1.83 19.25 -22.95
CA PHE A 88 1.41 17.93 -22.50
C PHE A 88 1.16 17.92 -20.99
N GLU A 89 0.08 17.28 -20.58
CA GLU A 89 -0.10 16.81 -19.22
C GLU A 89 0.69 15.51 -19.04
N ILE A 90 1.53 15.45 -18.01
CA ILE A 90 2.35 14.28 -17.68
C ILE A 90 1.78 13.59 -16.45
N ASN A 91 1.12 12.46 -16.66
CA ASN A 91 0.62 11.61 -15.59
C ASN A 91 1.59 10.46 -15.33
N THR A 92 2.07 10.33 -14.10
CA THR A 92 3.01 9.29 -13.69
C THR A 92 2.35 8.33 -12.72
N LYS A 93 2.38 7.04 -13.05
CA LYS A 93 1.79 5.98 -12.24
C LYS A 93 2.82 4.92 -11.90
N GLU A 94 2.97 4.62 -10.62
CA GLU A 94 3.89 3.58 -10.14
C GLU A 94 3.11 2.35 -9.68
N TYR A 95 3.58 1.16 -10.07
CA TYR A 95 3.02 -0.13 -9.70
C TYR A 95 4.05 -0.96 -8.94
N ALA A 96 3.62 -1.61 -7.86
CA ALA A 96 4.32 -2.76 -7.32
C ALA A 96 3.92 -3.99 -8.13
N VAL A 97 4.85 -4.55 -8.89
CA VAL A 97 4.62 -5.73 -9.73
C VAL A 97 5.30 -6.93 -9.09
N ILE A 98 4.53 -7.98 -8.80
CA ILE A 98 5.01 -9.24 -8.22
C ILE A 98 4.52 -10.42 -9.04
N ASN A 99 5.19 -11.56 -8.93
CA ASN A 99 4.66 -12.80 -9.49
C ASN A 99 3.67 -13.49 -8.54
N SER A 100 2.91 -14.43 -9.09
CA SER A 100 1.88 -15.19 -8.38
C SER A 100 2.42 -15.93 -7.14
N SER A 101 3.63 -16.50 -7.24
CA SER A 101 4.25 -17.19 -6.10
C SER A 101 4.60 -16.24 -4.96
N THR A 102 5.07 -15.03 -5.26
CA THR A 102 5.32 -13.99 -4.26
C THR A 102 4.03 -13.52 -3.62
N ALA A 103 2.96 -13.34 -4.40
CA ALA A 103 1.65 -12.96 -3.86
C ALA A 103 1.14 -13.98 -2.83
N VAL A 104 1.27 -15.28 -3.11
CA VAL A 104 0.89 -16.35 -2.17
C VAL A 104 1.74 -16.30 -0.89
N LYS A 105 3.04 -16.05 -1.00
CA LYS A 105 3.92 -15.91 0.19
C LYS A 105 3.54 -14.70 1.04
N LEU A 106 3.20 -13.57 0.42
CA LEU A 106 2.74 -12.36 1.12
C LEU A 106 1.38 -12.60 1.80
N PHE A 107 0.46 -13.28 1.11
CA PHE A 107 -0.84 -13.68 1.66
C PHE A 107 -0.69 -14.55 2.90
N ASN A 108 0.14 -15.60 2.82
CA ASN A 108 0.37 -16.52 3.95
C ASN A 108 0.98 -15.82 5.19
N LYS A 109 1.61 -14.66 5.00
CA LYS A 109 2.14 -13.82 6.09
C LYS A 109 1.20 -12.69 6.51
N GLY A 110 -0.01 -12.63 5.98
CA GLY A 110 -0.99 -11.59 6.31
C GLY A 110 -0.63 -10.19 5.78
N LEU A 111 0.32 -10.09 4.84
CA LEU A 111 0.91 -8.83 4.42
C LEU A 111 0.10 -8.10 3.34
N LEU A 112 -0.95 -8.73 2.83
CA LEU A 112 -1.84 -8.13 1.84
C LEU A 112 -3.07 -7.52 2.52
N ARG A 113 -3.38 -6.29 2.16
CA ARG A 113 -4.52 -5.52 2.67
C ARG A 113 -5.52 -5.26 1.55
N ALA A 114 -6.80 -5.48 1.80
CA ALA A 114 -7.89 -5.15 0.91
C ALA A 114 -8.62 -3.91 1.41
N ARG A 115 -8.95 -2.99 0.50
CA ARG A 115 -9.83 -1.86 0.79
C ARG A 115 -11.15 -2.36 1.37
N LYS A 116 -11.59 -1.78 2.49
CA LYS A 116 -12.84 -2.19 3.14
C LYS A 116 -14.06 -1.87 2.29
N ASP A 117 -14.14 -0.65 1.78
CA ASP A 117 -15.17 -0.22 0.84
C ASP A 117 -14.54 0.06 -0.54
N PRO A 118 -14.78 -0.80 -1.55
CA PRO A 118 -14.24 -0.63 -2.90
C PRO A 118 -14.66 0.66 -3.61
N ASN A 119 -15.74 1.32 -3.16
CA ASN A 119 -16.22 2.56 -3.77
C ASN A 119 -15.74 3.82 -3.01
N SER A 120 -14.97 3.66 -1.93
CA SER A 120 -14.50 4.76 -1.10
C SER A 120 -13.05 5.13 -1.42
N ALA A 121 -12.72 6.41 -1.38
CA ALA A 121 -11.33 6.87 -1.38
C ALA A 121 -10.60 6.56 -0.04
N SER A 122 -11.30 6.10 1.00
CA SER A 122 -10.73 5.76 2.30
C SER A 122 -9.70 4.63 2.27
N THR A 123 -8.54 4.85 2.89
CA THR A 123 -7.47 3.84 3.01
C THR A 123 -7.72 2.79 4.10
N ILE A 124 -8.91 2.80 4.74
CA ILE A 124 -9.29 1.77 5.70
C ILE A 124 -9.29 0.40 5.00
N SER A 125 -8.53 -0.52 5.58
CA SER A 125 -8.28 -1.82 4.99
C SER A 125 -8.32 -2.95 6.01
N GLU A 126 -8.58 -4.14 5.51
CA GLU A 126 -8.57 -5.39 6.26
C GLU A 126 -7.58 -6.36 5.62
N MET A 127 -7.08 -7.31 6.39
CA MET A 127 -6.22 -8.36 5.85
C MET A 127 -6.98 -9.17 4.80
N VAL A 128 -6.32 -9.53 3.71
CA VAL A 128 -6.90 -10.44 2.72
C VAL A 128 -7.06 -11.82 3.36
N LYS A 129 -8.29 -12.32 3.45
CA LYS A 129 -8.62 -13.63 4.06
C LYS A 129 -8.82 -14.74 3.05
N ASP A 130 -9.10 -14.39 1.80
CA ASP A 130 -9.38 -15.34 0.73
C ASP A 130 -8.19 -15.37 -0.25
N LYS A 131 -7.49 -16.50 -0.27
CA LYS A 131 -6.33 -16.73 -1.13
C LYS A 131 -6.70 -16.63 -2.62
N ASN A 132 -7.93 -16.98 -3.00
CA ASN A 132 -8.37 -16.97 -4.39
C ASN A 132 -8.42 -15.55 -4.97
N LYS A 133 -8.47 -14.53 -4.11
CA LYS A 133 -8.38 -13.13 -4.55
C LYS A 133 -7.00 -12.74 -5.09
N VAL A 134 -5.95 -13.49 -4.75
CA VAL A 134 -4.56 -13.16 -5.10
C VAL A 134 -3.83 -14.31 -5.80
N SER A 135 -4.49 -15.44 -5.94
CA SER A 135 -4.01 -16.65 -6.61
C SER A 135 -5.00 -16.97 -7.73
N SER A 136 -4.68 -16.51 -8.95
CA SER A 136 -5.55 -16.64 -10.12
C SER A 136 -4.78 -17.22 -11.30
N ASP A 137 -5.51 -17.86 -12.21
CA ASP A 137 -5.01 -18.26 -13.54
C ASP A 137 -4.96 -17.06 -14.51
N GLN A 138 -5.21 -15.84 -14.05
CA GLN A 138 -5.09 -14.60 -14.80
C GLN A 138 -4.14 -13.64 -14.08
N ASN A 139 -3.51 -12.74 -14.85
CA ASN A 139 -2.84 -11.61 -14.25
C ASN A 139 -3.88 -10.69 -13.60
N LEU A 140 -3.58 -10.11 -12.45
CA LEU A 140 -4.52 -9.31 -11.67
C LEU A 140 -3.99 -7.89 -11.51
N LEU A 141 -4.86 -6.91 -11.70
CA LEU A 141 -4.61 -5.50 -11.45
C LEU A 141 -5.47 -5.04 -10.28
N PHE A 142 -4.81 -4.56 -9.23
CA PHE A 142 -5.43 -3.94 -8.07
C PHE A 142 -5.04 -2.47 -8.02
N SER A 143 -5.94 -1.61 -8.51
CA SER A 143 -5.73 -0.18 -8.53
C SER A 143 -6.94 0.55 -7.98
N LEU A 144 -6.70 1.68 -7.32
CA LEU A 144 -7.77 2.59 -6.93
C LEU A 144 -8.35 3.23 -8.19
N VAL A 145 -9.67 3.15 -8.33
CA VAL A 145 -10.38 3.87 -9.40
C VAL A 145 -11.13 5.04 -8.81
N PHE A 146 -10.99 6.18 -9.45
CA PHE A 146 -11.79 7.36 -9.19
C PHE A 146 -12.91 7.44 -10.22
N TYR A 147 -14.11 7.77 -9.74
CA TYR A 147 -15.18 8.20 -10.63
C TYR A 147 -14.89 9.64 -11.02
N ASN A 148 -14.82 9.92 -12.33
CA ASN A 148 -14.70 11.29 -12.78
C ASN A 148 -15.98 12.05 -12.42
N SER A 149 -15.83 13.31 -12.02
CA SER A 149 -16.91 14.23 -11.64
C SER A 149 -17.96 14.42 -12.75
N THR A 150 -17.65 14.03 -13.98
CA THR A 150 -18.47 14.09 -15.19
C THR A 150 -19.40 12.89 -15.39
N GLY A 151 -19.31 11.86 -14.55
CA GLY A 151 -20.16 10.66 -14.66
C GLY A 151 -19.69 9.65 -15.71
N ASP A 152 -18.48 9.81 -16.25
CA ASP A 152 -17.87 8.83 -17.15
C ASP A 152 -17.57 7.50 -16.45
N ASN A 153 -17.50 6.43 -17.24
CA ASN A 153 -17.16 5.11 -16.74
C ASN A 153 -15.82 5.15 -15.96
N PRO A 154 -15.75 4.51 -14.78
CA PRO A 154 -14.53 4.45 -13.99
C PRO A 154 -13.38 3.88 -14.84
N THR A 155 -12.32 4.67 -15.07
CA THR A 155 -11.13 4.23 -15.80
C THR A 155 -9.99 3.97 -14.83
N VAL A 156 -9.26 2.88 -15.06
CA VAL A 156 -7.99 2.63 -14.41
C VAL A 156 -6.91 3.19 -15.33
N GLU A 157 -6.05 4.07 -14.82
CA GLU A 157 -4.96 4.62 -15.62
C GLU A 157 -4.10 3.50 -16.24
N ASN A 158 -3.70 3.70 -17.50
CA ASN A 158 -2.87 2.75 -18.25
C ASN A 158 -3.52 1.38 -18.49
N PHE A 159 -4.84 1.24 -18.31
CA PHE A 159 -5.56 -0.01 -18.51
C PHE A 159 -6.76 0.18 -19.44
N GLU A 160 -6.67 -0.41 -20.64
CA GLU A 160 -7.69 -0.32 -21.67
C GLU A 160 -7.87 -1.69 -22.35
N ASN A 161 -9.11 -2.06 -22.67
CA ASN A 161 -9.42 -3.32 -23.36
C ASN A 161 -8.82 -4.58 -22.69
N ASN A 162 -8.85 -4.64 -21.36
CA ASN A 162 -8.23 -5.71 -20.55
C ASN A 162 -6.71 -5.87 -20.73
N GLN A 163 -6.04 -4.80 -21.17
CA GLN A 163 -4.59 -4.73 -21.27
C GLN A 163 -4.05 -3.60 -20.40
N LEU A 164 -3.10 -3.95 -19.53
CA LEU A 164 -2.34 -3.01 -18.72
C LEU A 164 -1.03 -2.67 -19.45
N ASN A 165 -0.76 -1.38 -19.60
CA ASN A 165 0.54 -0.90 -20.02
C ASN A 165 1.47 -0.75 -18.80
N LEU A 166 2.51 -1.56 -18.75
CA LEU A 166 3.59 -1.51 -17.77
C LEU A 166 4.85 -0.98 -18.45
N ASN A 167 5.01 0.35 -18.46
CA ASN A 167 6.14 1.05 -19.08
C ASN A 167 6.46 0.62 -20.52
N GLY A 168 5.43 0.62 -21.38
CA GLY A 168 5.51 0.21 -22.79
C GLY A 168 5.27 -1.28 -23.03
N LYS A 169 5.26 -2.11 -21.98
CA LYS A 169 4.91 -3.52 -22.08
C LYS A 169 3.40 -3.72 -21.85
N MET A 170 2.69 -4.10 -22.91
CA MET A 170 1.27 -4.49 -22.79
C MET A 170 1.15 -5.89 -22.20
N VAL A 171 0.33 -6.02 -21.15
CA VAL A 171 0.05 -7.27 -20.46
C VAL A 171 -1.45 -7.44 -20.31
N SER A 172 -2.00 -8.59 -20.73
CA SER A 172 -3.41 -8.89 -20.44
C SER A 172 -3.60 -9.08 -18.95
N ALA A 173 -4.54 -8.35 -18.35
CA ALA A 173 -4.82 -8.42 -16.92
C ALA A 173 -6.31 -8.25 -16.64
N GLN A 174 -6.78 -8.89 -15.58
CA GLN A 174 -8.10 -8.70 -15.02
C GLN A 174 -8.03 -7.58 -13.97
N TYR A 175 -8.80 -6.52 -14.18
CA TYR A 175 -9.01 -5.52 -13.13
C TYR A 175 -9.90 -6.09 -12.03
N VAL A 176 -9.45 -5.97 -10.78
CA VAL A 176 -10.22 -6.36 -9.60
C VAL A 176 -10.70 -5.11 -8.88
N LYS A 177 -12.02 -4.94 -8.81
CA LYS A 177 -12.66 -3.74 -8.22
C LYS A 177 -12.22 -3.45 -6.80
N GLN A 178 -12.06 -4.48 -5.97
CA GLN A 178 -11.53 -4.30 -4.61
C GLN A 178 -10.01 -4.18 -4.68
N GLN A 179 -9.49 -2.96 -4.50
CA GLN A 179 -8.05 -2.73 -4.43
C GLN A 179 -7.44 -3.55 -3.28
N ILE A 180 -6.39 -4.29 -3.60
CA ILE A 180 -5.50 -5.00 -2.68
C ILE A 180 -4.10 -4.40 -2.84
N TRP A 181 -3.38 -4.22 -1.73
CA TRP A 181 -1.99 -3.73 -1.71
C TRP A 181 -1.17 -4.45 -0.63
N ILE A 182 0.13 -4.13 -0.57
CA ILE A 182 1.08 -4.72 0.39
C ILE A 182 1.25 -3.74 1.55
N GLY A 183 1.08 -4.21 2.79
CA GLY A 183 1.25 -3.41 4.02
C GLY A 183 0.17 -2.34 4.25
N TYR A 184 0.44 -1.39 5.15
CA TYR A 184 -0.54 -0.38 5.53
C TYR A 184 -0.63 0.82 4.60
N GLU A 185 0.47 1.26 3.99
CA GLU A 185 0.46 2.34 3.00
C GLU A 185 -0.02 1.80 1.65
N PRO A 186 -1.11 2.33 1.07
CA PRO A 186 -1.63 1.86 -0.21
C PRO A 186 -0.68 2.12 -1.39
N MET A 187 -0.50 1.10 -2.22
CA MET A 187 0.19 1.19 -3.49
C MET A 187 -0.51 0.26 -4.49
N ASP A 188 -0.60 0.68 -5.75
CA ASP A 188 -1.21 -0.15 -6.77
C ASP A 188 -0.37 -1.39 -7.03
N LEU A 189 -1.05 -2.54 -7.05
CA LEU A 189 -0.44 -3.85 -7.08
C LEU A 189 -0.83 -4.58 -8.36
N VAL A 190 0.15 -5.19 -9.00
CA VAL A 190 -0.05 -6.06 -10.16
C VAL A 190 0.54 -7.42 -9.83
N ILE A 191 -0.30 -8.46 -9.94
CA ILE A 191 0.13 -9.85 -9.79
C ILE A 191 0.20 -10.46 -11.19
N LEU A 192 1.39 -10.84 -11.61
CA LEU A 192 1.64 -11.43 -12.91
C LEU A 192 1.94 -12.94 -12.79
N LYS A 193 1.69 -13.66 -13.87
CA LYS A 193 2.28 -14.98 -14.12
C LYS A 193 3.77 -14.84 -14.36
N ASP A 194 4.53 -15.89 -14.09
CA ASP A 194 6.00 -15.86 -14.17
C ASP A 194 6.50 -15.46 -15.57
N GLN A 195 5.85 -15.92 -16.65
CA GLN A 195 6.22 -15.54 -18.02
C GLN A 195 6.09 -14.03 -18.25
N ASP A 196 4.97 -13.43 -17.88
CA ASP A 196 4.73 -12.00 -18.07
C ASP A 196 5.59 -11.16 -17.10
N TYR A 197 5.73 -11.61 -15.85
CA TYR A 197 6.60 -11.00 -14.85
C TYR A 197 8.06 -10.90 -15.32
N ASN A 198 8.59 -11.99 -15.86
CA ASN A 198 9.97 -12.05 -16.35
C ASN A 198 10.18 -11.18 -17.61
N ALA A 199 9.11 -10.93 -18.38
CA ALA A 199 9.15 -10.09 -19.57
C ALA A 199 9.08 -8.57 -19.28
N ILE A 200 8.84 -8.17 -18.02
CA ILE A 200 8.89 -6.76 -17.60
C ILE A 200 10.35 -6.29 -17.54
N PRO A 201 10.73 -5.17 -18.21
CA PRO A 201 12.12 -4.74 -18.35
C PRO A 201 12.75 -4.22 -17.06
N GLU A 202 11.95 -3.77 -16.08
CA GLU A 202 12.44 -3.25 -14.81
C GLU A 202 13.18 -4.32 -14.00
N SER A 203 14.28 -3.89 -13.38
CA SER A 203 15.08 -4.72 -12.49
C SER A 203 14.29 -5.14 -11.25
N GLU A 204 14.49 -6.38 -10.81
CA GLU A 204 13.98 -6.83 -9.51
C GLU A 204 14.65 -6.06 -8.38
N SER A 205 13.82 -5.55 -7.45
CA SER A 205 14.23 -5.08 -6.14
C SER A 205 13.97 -6.16 -5.09
N ILE A 206 14.76 -6.15 -4.02
CA ILE A 206 14.49 -6.98 -2.84
C ILE A 206 13.56 -6.19 -1.93
N MET A 207 12.39 -6.74 -1.64
CA MET A 207 11.52 -6.29 -0.56
C MET A 207 11.73 -7.22 0.63
N LYS A 208 12.38 -6.72 1.67
CA LYS A 208 12.74 -7.48 2.87
C LYS A 208 11.72 -7.23 3.97
N LEU A 209 11.11 -8.30 4.47
CA LEU A 209 10.39 -8.29 5.75
C LEU A 209 11.39 -8.36 6.90
N ILE A 210 11.16 -7.54 7.91
CA ILE A 210 11.76 -7.64 9.23
C ILE A 210 10.59 -7.65 10.22
N GLN A 211 10.29 -8.82 10.77
CA GLN A 211 9.34 -8.91 11.89
C GLN A 211 10.09 -8.66 13.18
N PHE A 212 9.59 -7.75 13.98
CA PHE A 212 10.16 -7.38 15.26
C PHE A 212 9.94 -8.48 16.30
N LYS A 213 10.87 -8.60 17.24
CA LYS A 213 10.76 -9.53 18.38
C LYS A 213 10.02 -8.90 19.55
N LYS A 214 10.27 -7.61 19.82
CA LYS A 214 9.76 -6.91 21.01
C LYS A 214 8.83 -5.75 20.67
N ARG A 215 9.05 -5.06 19.54
CA ARG A 215 8.22 -3.92 19.14
C ARG A 215 6.84 -4.39 18.74
N ASN A 216 5.83 -3.77 19.35
CA ASN A 216 4.44 -3.86 18.93
C ASN A 216 3.80 -2.50 19.22
N PHE A 217 3.29 -1.84 18.18
CA PHE A 217 2.66 -0.53 18.29
C PHE A 217 1.54 -0.38 17.27
N ASP A 218 0.72 0.65 17.39
CA ASP A 218 -0.30 0.97 16.38
C ASP A 218 0.30 1.87 15.30
N TYR A 219 0.12 1.55 14.02
CA TYR A 219 0.55 2.36 12.87
C TYR A 219 0.01 3.80 12.92
N LYS A 220 -1.12 4.03 13.59
CA LYS A 220 -1.69 5.36 13.82
C LYS A 220 -0.95 6.17 14.87
N ASN A 221 -0.09 5.52 15.67
CA ASN A 221 0.85 6.20 16.53
C ASN A 221 2.03 6.75 15.71
N LYS A 222 1.85 7.98 15.20
CA LYS A 222 2.85 8.65 14.35
C LYS A 222 4.19 8.89 15.05
N GLN A 223 4.23 8.94 16.39
CA GLN A 223 5.50 9.05 17.12
C GLN A 223 6.31 7.76 17.03
N GLU A 224 5.69 6.60 17.16
CA GLU A 224 6.38 5.31 17.01
C GLU A 224 6.80 5.04 15.56
N VAL A 225 5.93 5.34 14.59
CA VAL A 225 6.28 5.29 13.17
C VAL A 225 7.49 6.17 12.87
N ALA A 226 7.51 7.42 13.33
CA ALA A 226 8.62 8.34 13.10
C ALA A 226 9.93 7.88 13.77
N LYS A 227 9.87 7.21 14.93
CA LYS A 227 11.06 6.61 15.55
C LYS A 227 11.67 5.53 14.66
N VAL A 228 10.85 4.61 14.14
CA VAL A 228 11.32 3.55 13.23
C VAL A 228 11.90 4.14 11.94
N LEU A 229 11.22 5.12 11.33
CA LEU A 229 11.72 5.79 10.12
C LEU A 229 13.04 6.54 10.38
N LYS A 230 13.19 7.17 11.54
CA LYS A 230 14.44 7.84 11.93
C LYS A 230 15.59 6.85 12.10
N GLU A 231 15.34 5.67 12.66
CA GLU A 231 16.34 4.60 12.75
C GLU A 231 16.75 4.11 11.36
N LEU A 232 15.78 3.87 10.46
CA LEU A 232 16.04 3.48 9.07
C LEU A 232 16.90 4.50 8.33
N ASN A 233 16.54 5.78 8.41
CA ASN A 233 17.23 6.87 7.70
C ASN A 233 18.67 7.11 8.18
N LYS A 234 19.03 6.72 9.41
CA LYS A 234 20.43 6.76 9.87
C LYS A 234 21.30 5.76 9.13
N THR A 235 20.74 4.61 8.80
CA THR A 235 21.51 3.44 8.33
C THR A 235 21.56 3.38 6.81
N SER A 236 20.49 3.83 6.14
CA SER A 236 20.48 4.03 4.69
C SER A 236 19.39 5.05 4.35
N PRO A 237 19.65 6.07 3.50
CA PRO A 237 18.63 7.06 3.08
C PRO A 237 17.66 6.40 2.09
N ILE A 238 16.87 5.45 2.59
CA ILE A 238 15.86 4.75 1.83
C ILE A 238 14.65 5.67 1.78
N SER A 239 14.15 5.91 0.57
CA SER A 239 12.91 6.67 0.38
C SER A 239 11.78 6.07 1.22
N GLU A 240 11.05 6.90 1.97
CA GLU A 240 9.89 6.45 2.77
C GLU A 240 8.85 5.72 1.92
N LYS A 241 8.76 6.04 0.62
CA LYS A 241 7.90 5.33 -0.35
C LYS A 241 8.24 3.85 -0.52
N LYS A 242 9.45 3.44 -0.14
CA LYS A 242 9.92 2.04 -0.18
C LYS A 242 9.84 1.34 1.17
N ILE A 243 9.24 1.99 2.17
CA ILE A 243 9.05 1.44 3.51
C ILE A 243 7.56 1.28 3.74
N ASN A 244 7.16 0.11 4.24
CA ASN A 244 5.79 -0.12 4.68
C ASN A 244 5.77 -0.82 6.04
N PHE A 245 4.69 -0.60 6.80
CA PHE A 245 4.49 -1.22 8.11
C PHE A 245 3.46 -2.33 7.99
N VAL A 246 3.63 -3.38 8.79
CA VAL A 246 2.83 -4.60 8.67
C VAL A 246 2.48 -5.21 10.02
N GLU A 247 1.38 -5.96 10.03
CA GLU A 247 1.08 -7.01 11.01
C GLU A 247 1.37 -8.36 10.34
N VAL A 248 2.31 -9.12 10.88
CA VAL A 248 2.75 -10.41 10.35
C VAL A 248 1.94 -11.53 10.99
N GLN A 249 1.35 -12.40 10.17
CA GLN A 249 0.80 -13.66 10.66
C GLN A 249 1.88 -14.73 10.77
N ASP A 250 1.92 -15.40 11.92
CA ASP A 250 2.84 -16.50 12.22
C ASP A 250 2.46 -17.76 11.42
#